data_AF-A0A526RS32-F1
#
_entry.id   AF-A0A526RS32-F1
#
_cell.length_a   1.000
_cell.length_b   1.000
_cell.length_c   1.000
_cell.angle_alpha   90.00
_cell.angle_beta   90.00
_cell.angle_gamma   90.00
#
_symmetry.space_group_name_H-M   'P 1'
#
loop_
_entity.id
_entity.type
_entity.pdbx_description
1 polymer ?
#
loop_
_entity_poly.entity_id
_entity_poly.type
_entity_poly.pdbx_seq_one_letter_code
_entity_poly.pdbx_strand_id
1 'polypeptide(L)'
;MDVVVVESPAKAKTINKYLGKNYRVLASFGHVRDLPAKDGSVRPDEDFAMSWSVDTASGKRLADIAKAVKDADGLILATDPDREGEAISWHVLEVLKQKRALKDKPVSRVVFNAITKASVLDAMANPRQIDAPLVDAYLARRALDYLVGFTLSPVLWRKLPGARSAGRVQSVALRLVCDRELEIERFIREEYWQIAAILNTPRNDSFEARLTAFAGKKLQKLDIANKAQADDIKAMLEGASFKALSVEAKPTKRNPGPPFTTSTLQQAASSGLGFSATRTMQVAQRLYEGMDIGGETA
;
A
#
# COMPACT_ATOMS: atom_id res chain seq x y z
N MET A 1 15.28 34.94 -2.85
CA MET A 1 14.43 33.87 -3.42
C MET A 1 14.81 32.56 -2.77
N ASP A 2 13.85 31.81 -2.22
CA ASP A 2 14.12 30.50 -1.62
C ASP A 2 14.07 29.37 -2.64
N VAL A 3 14.84 28.30 -2.40
CA VAL A 3 14.75 27.06 -3.19
C VAL A 3 13.92 26.05 -2.44
N VAL A 4 12.89 25.53 -3.10
CA VAL A 4 12.02 24.46 -2.58
C VAL A 4 12.36 23.16 -3.30
N VAL A 5 12.70 22.11 -2.57
CA VAL A 5 12.98 20.78 -3.13
C VAL A 5 11.83 19.83 -2.79
N VAL A 6 11.24 19.24 -3.83
CA VAL A 6 10.17 18.23 -3.73
C VAL A 6 10.63 16.94 -4.39
N GLU A 7 9.92 15.83 -4.15
CA GLU A 7 10.32 14.53 -4.70
C GLU A 7 9.98 14.33 -6.18
N SER A 8 8.89 14.91 -6.71
CA SER A 8 8.42 14.63 -8.08
C SER A 8 8.29 15.90 -8.93
N PRO A 9 8.47 15.81 -10.26
CA PRO A 9 8.27 16.94 -11.17
C PRO A 9 6.83 17.44 -11.22
N ALA A 10 5.85 16.54 -11.07
CA ALA A 10 4.44 16.90 -11.07
C ALA A 10 4.11 17.77 -9.84
N LYS A 11 4.57 17.35 -8.65
CA LYS A 11 4.47 18.16 -7.43
C LYS A 11 5.17 19.51 -7.59
N ALA A 12 6.36 19.53 -8.21
CA ALA A 12 7.11 20.76 -8.43
C ALA A 12 6.29 21.76 -9.25
N LYS A 13 5.66 21.29 -10.33
CA LYS A 13 4.80 22.11 -11.19
C LYS A 13 3.59 22.64 -10.43
N THR A 14 2.90 21.80 -9.66
CA THR A 14 1.70 22.18 -8.90
C THR A 14 2.02 23.16 -7.78
N ILE A 15 3.05 22.90 -6.97
CA ILE A 15 3.47 23.78 -5.87
C ILE A 15 3.97 25.14 -6.38
N ASN A 16 4.70 25.15 -7.51
CA ASN A 16 5.15 26.40 -8.12
C ASN A 16 4.00 27.32 -8.55
N LYS A 17 2.84 26.76 -8.95
CA LYS A 17 1.62 27.56 -9.23
C LYS A 17 1.10 28.27 -7.97
N TYR A 18 1.27 27.68 -6.79
CA TYR A 18 0.73 28.22 -5.52
C TYR A 18 1.67 29.21 -4.84
N LEU A 19 2.98 28.95 -4.87
CA LEU A 19 3.99 29.77 -4.19
C LEU A 19 4.37 31.06 -4.94
N GLY A 20 4.20 31.08 -6.27
CA GLY A 20 4.51 32.25 -7.10
C GLY A 20 6.03 32.46 -7.30
N LYS A 21 6.40 33.68 -7.72
CA LYS A 21 7.75 34.00 -8.24
C LYS A 21 8.85 34.10 -7.17
N ASN A 22 8.50 34.12 -5.89
CA ASN A 22 9.47 34.27 -4.80
C ASN A 22 10.18 32.96 -4.44
N TYR A 23 9.77 31.85 -5.06
CA TYR A 23 10.30 30.51 -4.82
C TYR A 23 10.76 29.88 -6.12
N ARG A 24 11.86 29.13 -6.05
CA ARG A 24 12.31 28.25 -7.12
C ARG A 24 12.10 26.81 -6.71
N VAL A 25 11.09 26.16 -7.29
CA VAL A 25 10.76 24.76 -6.98
C VAL A 25 11.53 23.80 -7.90
N LEU A 26 12.25 22.86 -7.31
CA LEU A 26 13.05 21.82 -7.99
C LEU A 26 12.64 20.43 -7.52
N ALA A 27 12.78 19.43 -8.39
CA ALA A 27 12.48 18.04 -8.05
C ALA A 27 13.76 17.21 -7.84
N SER A 28 13.80 16.41 -6.77
CA SER A 28 14.86 15.41 -6.53
C SER A 28 14.66 14.13 -7.35
N PHE A 29 13.43 13.86 -7.79
CA PHE A 29 12.98 12.63 -8.45
C PHE A 29 13.15 11.38 -7.57
N GLY A 30 12.63 11.47 -6.35
CA GLY A 30 12.71 10.42 -5.34
C GLY A 30 14.04 10.43 -4.59
N HIS A 31 14.49 9.23 -4.21
CA HIS A 31 15.76 9.00 -3.51
C HIS A 31 16.95 9.41 -4.38
N VAL A 32 17.86 10.21 -3.80
CA VAL A 32 19.03 10.78 -4.49
C VAL A 32 20.32 10.01 -4.26
N ARG A 33 20.31 9.09 -3.28
CA ARG A 33 21.42 8.20 -2.98
C ARG A 33 20.88 6.89 -2.40
N ASP A 34 21.64 5.83 -2.57
CA ASP A 34 21.29 4.51 -2.04
C ASP A 34 22.54 3.72 -1.63
N LEU A 35 22.35 2.65 -0.88
CA LEU A 35 23.38 1.68 -0.51
C LEU A 35 23.97 1.06 -1.79
N PRO A 36 25.30 1.05 -1.95
CA PRO A 36 25.95 0.31 -3.03
C PRO A 36 25.52 -1.16 -3.04
N ALA A 37 25.32 -1.73 -4.23
CA ALA A 37 25.00 -3.15 -4.41
C ALA A 37 26.24 -4.07 -4.24
N LYS A 38 27.00 -3.86 -3.17
CA LYS A 38 28.18 -4.65 -2.81
C LYS A 38 28.19 -4.89 -1.31
N ASP A 39 28.91 -5.93 -0.90
CA ASP A 39 29.11 -6.29 0.50
C ASP A 39 29.77 -5.14 1.31
N GLY A 40 29.47 -5.07 2.61
CA GLY A 40 30.01 -4.07 3.53
C GLY A 40 29.37 -2.67 3.43
N SER A 41 28.22 -2.52 2.74
CA SER A 41 27.53 -1.21 2.66
C SER A 41 26.81 -0.83 3.94
N VAL A 42 26.55 -1.80 4.82
CA VAL A 42 26.09 -1.61 6.21
C VAL A 42 27.07 -2.35 7.10
N ARG A 43 27.66 -1.66 8.09
CA ARG A 43 28.70 -2.22 8.97
C ARG A 43 28.22 -2.31 10.43
N PRO A 44 27.68 -3.47 10.87
CA PRO A 44 27.18 -3.65 12.23
C PRO A 44 28.22 -3.37 13.32
N ASP A 45 29.49 -3.70 13.06
CA ASP A 45 30.60 -3.50 14.02
C ASP A 45 31.04 -2.02 14.15
N GLU A 46 30.54 -1.14 13.29
CA GLU A 46 30.81 0.32 13.29
C GLU A 46 29.51 1.10 13.54
N ASP A 47 28.71 0.70 14.53
CA ASP A 47 27.41 1.34 14.86
C ASP A 47 26.49 1.46 13.64
N PHE A 48 26.42 0.39 12.85
CA PHE A 48 25.64 0.31 11.60
C PHE A 48 25.97 1.38 10.56
N ALA A 49 27.19 1.93 10.55
CA ALA A 49 27.62 2.91 9.58
C ALA A 49 27.31 2.47 8.13
N MET A 50 26.63 3.35 7.39
CA MET A 50 26.14 3.08 6.04
C MET A 50 26.96 3.80 4.98
N SER A 51 27.34 3.08 3.94
CA SER A 51 27.95 3.64 2.74
C SER A 51 26.86 4.07 1.77
N TRP A 52 26.97 5.27 1.22
CA TRP A 52 26.01 5.81 0.26
C TRP A 52 26.66 6.04 -1.09
N SER A 53 25.92 5.75 -2.16
CA SER A 53 26.29 6.05 -3.54
C SER A 53 25.20 6.88 -4.21
N VAL A 54 25.63 7.85 -5.01
CA VAL A 54 24.75 8.69 -5.83
C VAL A 54 24.89 8.20 -7.26
N ASP A 55 23.79 7.80 -7.88
CA ASP A 55 23.79 7.44 -9.30
C ASP A 55 24.00 8.68 -10.19
N THR A 56 24.38 8.47 -11.45
CA THR A 56 24.68 9.55 -12.39
C THR A 56 23.51 10.51 -12.62
N ALA A 57 22.28 10.00 -12.68
CA ALA A 57 21.09 10.83 -12.92
C ALA A 57 20.77 11.71 -11.70
N SER A 58 20.80 11.11 -10.50
CA SER A 58 20.66 11.82 -9.23
C SER A 58 21.78 12.83 -9.01
N GLY A 59 23.01 12.51 -9.43
CA GLY A 59 24.16 13.41 -9.35
C GLY A 59 23.96 14.70 -10.13
N LYS A 60 23.39 14.62 -11.35
CA LYS A 60 23.05 15.81 -12.15
C LYS A 60 21.99 16.67 -11.46
N ARG A 61 20.93 16.05 -10.94
CA ARG A 61 19.85 16.75 -10.21
C ARG A 61 20.36 17.44 -8.95
N LEU A 62 21.20 16.76 -8.18
CA LEU A 62 21.85 17.32 -6.99
C LEU A 62 22.80 18.47 -7.33
N ALA A 63 23.46 18.43 -8.48
CA ALA A 63 24.28 19.56 -8.97
C ALA A 63 23.41 20.78 -9.31
N ASP A 64 22.26 20.56 -9.96
CA ASP A 64 21.31 21.64 -10.28
C ASP A 64 20.71 22.26 -9.01
N ILE A 65 20.33 21.43 -8.03
CA ILE A 65 19.86 21.88 -6.71
C ILE A 65 20.97 22.66 -5.99
N ALA A 66 22.20 22.12 -5.94
CA ALA A 66 23.33 22.80 -5.31
C ALA A 66 23.64 24.14 -5.96
N LYS A 67 23.53 24.24 -7.29
CA LYS A 67 23.70 25.50 -8.01
C LYS A 67 22.61 26.50 -7.63
N ALA A 68 21.34 26.08 -7.63
CA ALA A 68 20.23 26.96 -7.27
C ALA A 68 20.33 27.45 -5.83
N VAL A 69 20.70 26.57 -4.89
CA VAL A 69 20.83 26.90 -3.46
C VAL A 69 21.97 27.89 -3.22
N LYS A 70 23.05 27.90 -4.02
CA LYS A 70 24.15 28.87 -3.87
C LYS A 70 23.72 30.32 -4.08
N ASP A 71 22.71 30.56 -4.91
CA ASP A 71 22.19 31.90 -5.21
C ASP A 71 20.90 32.23 -4.43
N ALA A 72 20.39 31.29 -3.63
CA ALA A 72 19.14 31.41 -2.87
C ALA A 72 19.34 32.01 -1.47
N ASP A 73 18.26 32.48 -0.84
CA ASP A 73 18.30 32.95 0.55
C ASP A 73 18.29 31.77 1.53
N GLY A 74 17.45 30.76 1.29
CA GLY A 74 17.37 29.53 2.05
C GLY A 74 16.98 28.30 1.23
N LEU A 75 16.94 27.15 1.92
CA LEU A 75 16.48 25.86 1.39
C LEU A 75 15.24 25.39 2.16
N ILE A 76 14.20 25.05 1.43
CA ILE A 76 12.97 24.45 1.95
C ILE A 76 12.84 23.03 1.38
N LEU A 77 12.74 22.05 2.26
CA LEU A 77 12.54 20.64 1.92
C LEU A 77 11.04 20.30 2.06
N ALA A 78 10.43 19.87 0.96
CA ALA A 78 8.97 19.71 0.83
C ALA A 78 8.59 18.33 0.25
N THR A 79 9.25 17.27 0.76
CA THR A 79 8.94 15.88 0.43
C THR A 79 7.72 15.37 1.21
N ASP A 80 7.22 14.18 0.89
CA ASP A 80 6.02 13.65 1.55
C ASP A 80 6.12 13.51 3.07
N PRO A 81 4.99 13.57 3.79
CA PRO A 81 4.93 13.59 5.25
C PRO A 81 5.07 12.18 5.88
N ASP A 82 5.95 11.35 5.32
CA ASP A 82 6.26 10.01 5.84
C ASP A 82 7.77 9.84 6.05
N ARG A 83 8.19 8.68 6.57
CA ARG A 83 9.61 8.40 6.82
C ARG A 83 10.45 8.35 5.54
N GLU A 84 9.87 7.98 4.39
CA GLU A 84 10.59 7.91 3.12
C GLU A 84 10.87 9.33 2.62
N GLY A 85 9.86 10.19 2.65
CA GLY A 85 10.00 11.61 2.36
C GLY A 85 10.99 12.28 3.31
N GLU A 86 10.94 11.98 4.61
CA GLU A 86 11.90 12.52 5.58
C GLU A 86 13.34 12.09 5.26
N ALA A 87 13.55 10.83 4.88
CA ALA A 87 14.85 10.32 4.47
C ALA A 87 15.36 10.95 3.17
N ILE A 88 14.50 11.19 2.17
CA ILE A 88 14.86 11.92 0.95
C ILE A 88 15.34 13.33 1.30
N SER A 89 14.59 14.03 2.15
CA SER A 89 14.95 15.36 2.65
C SER A 89 16.32 15.36 3.34
N TRP A 90 16.54 14.38 4.23
CA TRP A 90 17.82 14.19 4.91
C TRP A 90 18.97 13.89 3.93
N HIS A 91 18.77 12.99 2.96
CA HIS A 91 19.76 12.66 1.95
C HIS A 91 20.15 13.87 1.09
N VAL A 92 19.18 14.67 0.65
CA VAL A 92 19.44 15.91 -0.10
C VAL A 92 20.27 16.87 0.76
N LEU A 93 19.86 17.10 2.01
CA LEU A 93 20.57 17.98 2.95
C LEU A 93 22.03 17.55 3.14
N GLU A 94 22.27 16.27 3.41
CA GLU A 94 23.61 15.74 3.63
C GLU A 94 24.52 15.89 2.40
N VAL A 95 24.01 15.64 1.20
CA VAL A 95 24.79 15.85 -0.03
C VAL A 95 25.10 17.35 -0.25
N LEU A 96 24.16 18.24 0.04
CA LEU A 96 24.39 19.68 -0.08
C LEU A 96 25.41 20.21 0.94
N LYS A 97 25.40 19.67 2.17
CA LYS A 97 26.43 19.94 3.18
C LYS A 97 27.82 19.47 2.72
N GLN A 98 27.92 18.24 2.23
CA GLN A 98 29.18 17.68 1.70
C GLN A 98 29.75 18.52 0.54
N LYS A 99 28.88 19.03 -0.34
CA LYS A 99 29.25 19.95 -1.43
C LYS A 99 29.52 21.39 -0.98
N ARG A 100 29.41 21.70 0.32
CA ARG A 100 29.50 23.05 0.90
C ARG A 100 28.61 24.07 0.19
N ALA A 101 27.43 23.64 -0.26
CA ALA A 101 26.51 24.48 -1.03
C ALA A 101 25.66 25.40 -0.15
N LEU A 102 25.41 25.00 1.11
CA LEU A 102 24.52 25.69 2.04
C LEU A 102 25.18 26.87 2.78
N LYS A 103 26.45 26.73 3.19
CA LYS A 103 27.12 27.68 4.10
C LYS A 103 26.23 27.95 5.33
N ASP A 104 25.89 29.20 5.61
CA ASP A 104 25.08 29.63 6.77
C ASP A 104 23.59 29.81 6.44
N LYS A 105 23.13 29.33 5.27
CA LYS A 105 21.75 29.53 4.82
C LYS A 105 20.77 28.70 5.66
N PRO A 106 19.61 29.26 6.01
CA PRO A 106 18.58 28.53 6.75
C PRO A 106 18.06 27.34 5.94
N VAL A 107 17.86 26.23 6.64
CA VAL A 107 17.21 25.03 6.11
C VAL A 107 15.93 24.78 6.89
N SER A 108 14.84 24.57 6.18
CA SER A 108 13.52 24.30 6.73
C SER A 108 12.88 23.09 6.07
N ARG A 109 11.98 22.43 6.79
CA ARG A 109 11.19 21.28 6.35
C ARG A 109 9.71 21.61 6.47
N VAL A 110 8.96 21.47 5.38
CA VAL A 110 7.51 21.72 5.35
C VAL A 110 6.78 20.46 4.98
N VAL A 111 5.69 20.14 5.67
CA VAL A 111 4.88 18.94 5.44
C VAL A 111 3.44 19.32 5.14
N PHE A 112 2.81 18.60 4.21
CA PHE A 112 1.40 18.76 3.88
C PHE A 112 0.82 17.41 3.46
N ASN A 113 -0.44 17.17 3.82
CA ASN A 113 -1.14 15.92 3.50
C ASN A 113 -1.96 16.02 2.21
N ALA A 114 -2.08 17.22 1.64
CA ALA A 114 -2.80 17.50 0.42
C ALA A 114 -2.11 18.64 -0.34
N ILE A 115 -2.08 18.55 -1.67
CA ILE A 115 -1.45 19.55 -2.55
C ILE A 115 -2.51 20.58 -2.97
N THR A 116 -3.07 21.29 -1.98
CA THR A 116 -3.98 22.42 -2.23
C THR A 116 -3.26 23.73 -1.93
N LYS A 117 -3.72 24.84 -2.53
CA LYS A 117 -3.13 26.17 -2.27
C LYS A 117 -3.08 26.50 -0.77
N ALA A 118 -4.18 26.24 -0.05
CA ALA A 118 -4.26 26.52 1.39
C ALA A 118 -3.27 25.65 2.19
N SER A 119 -3.24 24.35 1.94
CA SER A 119 -2.36 23.40 2.63
C SER A 119 -0.87 23.72 2.40
N VAL A 120 -0.50 24.10 1.17
CA VAL A 120 0.88 24.49 0.85
C VAL A 120 1.28 25.80 1.52
N LEU A 121 0.41 26.82 1.51
CA LEU A 121 0.71 28.11 2.14
C LEU A 121 0.80 28.00 3.67
N ASP A 122 -0.09 27.21 4.29
CA ASP A 122 -0.06 26.95 5.72
C ASP A 122 1.21 26.20 6.15
N ALA A 123 1.63 25.21 5.37
CA ALA A 123 2.88 24.49 5.60
C ALA A 123 4.11 25.40 5.48
N MET A 124 4.11 26.35 4.54
CA MET A 124 5.18 27.34 4.40
C MET A 124 5.22 28.36 5.55
N ALA A 125 4.07 28.67 6.14
CA ALA A 125 3.99 29.56 7.31
C ALA A 125 4.48 28.87 8.60
N ASN A 126 4.42 27.54 8.66
CA ASN A 126 4.77 26.74 9.84
C ASN A 126 5.87 25.71 9.54
N PRO A 127 7.09 26.15 9.15
CA PRO A 127 8.19 25.23 8.88
C PRO A 127 8.66 24.55 10.17
N ARG A 128 9.10 23.30 10.05
CA ARG A 128 9.80 22.56 11.09
C ARG A 128 11.22 22.21 10.67
N GLN A 129 11.98 21.60 11.57
CA GLN A 129 13.24 20.95 11.24
C GLN A 129 13.02 19.50 10.79
N ILE A 130 14.06 18.89 10.21
CA ILE A 130 14.05 17.46 9.92
C ILE A 130 13.86 16.68 11.23
N ASP A 131 12.96 15.71 11.19
CA ASP A 131 12.65 14.81 12.29
C ASP A 131 13.66 13.65 12.28
N ALA A 132 14.63 13.71 13.20
CA ALA A 132 15.67 12.69 13.32
C ALA A 132 15.11 11.29 13.60
N PRO A 133 14.17 11.09 14.55
CA PRO A 133 13.50 9.79 14.74
C PRO A 133 12.90 9.17 13.47
N LEU A 134 12.28 9.96 12.59
CA LEU A 134 11.75 9.45 11.32
C LEU A 134 12.86 9.01 10.35
N VAL A 135 13.96 9.75 10.30
CA VAL A 135 15.15 9.38 9.52
C VAL A 135 15.76 8.09 10.09
N ASP A 136 15.93 7.99 11.40
CA ASP A 136 16.49 6.80 12.05
C ASP A 136 15.62 5.56 11.81
N ALA A 137 14.30 5.72 11.83
CA ALA A 137 13.37 4.64 11.49
C ALA A 137 13.51 4.17 10.03
N TYR A 138 13.76 5.09 9.09
CA TYR A 138 14.09 4.74 7.70
C TYR A 138 15.44 4.00 7.62
N LEU A 139 16.48 4.54 8.26
CA LEU A 139 17.82 3.96 8.27
C LEU A 139 17.81 2.55 8.85
N ALA A 140 17.19 2.36 10.02
CA ALA A 140 17.05 1.05 10.65
C ALA A 140 16.37 0.03 9.73
N ARG A 141 15.28 0.43 9.05
CA ARG A 141 14.63 -0.42 8.06
C ARG A 141 15.55 -0.75 6.89
N ARG A 142 16.26 0.25 6.36
CA ARG A 142 17.17 0.09 5.20
C ARG A 142 18.33 -0.86 5.54
N ALA A 143 18.95 -0.70 6.71
CA ALA A 143 19.97 -1.60 7.21
C ALA A 143 19.44 -3.02 7.36
N LEU A 144 18.29 -3.19 8.02
CA LEU A 144 17.69 -4.50 8.23
C LEU A 144 17.41 -5.23 6.91
N ASP A 145 16.77 -4.55 5.96
CA ASP A 145 16.42 -5.15 4.67
C ASP A 145 17.68 -5.48 3.86
N TYR A 146 18.72 -4.63 3.90
CA TYR A 146 20.03 -4.89 3.28
C TYR A 146 20.71 -6.11 3.90
N LEU A 147 20.83 -6.16 5.24
CA LEU A 147 21.52 -7.23 5.95
C LEU A 147 20.84 -8.58 5.72
N VAL A 148 19.51 -8.65 5.76
CA VAL A 148 18.78 -9.90 5.46
C VAL A 148 18.98 -10.31 4.00
N GLY A 149 18.87 -9.37 3.06
CA GLY A 149 19.03 -9.65 1.64
C GLY A 149 20.44 -10.18 1.31
N PHE A 150 21.48 -9.47 1.74
CA PHE A 150 22.87 -9.81 1.43
C PHE A 150 23.38 -11.04 2.17
N THR A 151 22.98 -11.27 3.43
CA THR A 151 23.46 -12.45 4.18
C THR A 151 22.73 -13.73 3.75
N LEU A 152 21.42 -13.66 3.45
CA LEU A 152 20.62 -14.85 3.19
C LEU A 152 20.58 -15.27 1.72
N SER A 153 20.69 -14.34 0.76
CA SER A 153 20.64 -14.68 -0.68
C SER A 153 21.74 -15.68 -1.10
N PRO A 154 23.02 -15.56 -0.67
CA PRO A 154 24.05 -16.56 -0.99
C PRO A 154 23.77 -17.96 -0.44
N VAL A 155 23.06 -18.05 0.70
CA VAL A 155 22.61 -19.35 1.23
C VAL A 155 21.52 -19.93 0.34
N LEU A 156 20.54 -19.12 -0.08
CA LEU A 156 19.49 -19.55 -0.99
C LEU A 156 20.04 -20.03 -2.33
N TRP A 157 20.99 -19.30 -2.94
CA TRP A 157 21.58 -19.70 -4.21
C TRP A 157 22.29 -21.06 -4.16
N ARG A 158 22.94 -21.37 -3.02
CA ARG A 158 23.62 -22.66 -2.81
C ARG A 158 22.66 -23.81 -2.50
N LYS A 159 21.54 -23.54 -1.82
CA LYS A 159 20.62 -24.59 -1.31
C LYS A 159 19.38 -24.80 -2.17
N LEU A 160 18.97 -23.80 -2.94
CA LEU A 160 17.75 -23.80 -3.74
C LEU A 160 18.08 -23.23 -5.14
N PRO A 161 18.50 -24.08 -6.08
CA PRO A 161 18.76 -23.67 -7.45
C PRO A 161 17.54 -22.96 -8.06
N GLY A 162 17.73 -21.74 -8.57
CA GLY A 162 16.66 -20.91 -9.13
C GLY A 162 16.12 -19.82 -8.19
N ALA A 163 16.43 -19.87 -6.89
CA ALA A 163 16.16 -18.74 -5.99
C ALA A 163 16.98 -17.52 -6.42
N ARG A 164 16.35 -16.34 -6.51
CA ARG A 164 17.04 -15.10 -6.93
C ARG A 164 17.43 -14.20 -5.77
N SER A 165 16.57 -14.06 -4.76
CA SER A 165 16.78 -13.14 -3.66
C SER A 165 16.05 -13.59 -2.40
N ALA A 166 16.64 -13.29 -1.24
CA ALA A 166 15.95 -13.31 0.03
C ALA A 166 15.36 -11.93 0.33
N GLY A 167 14.17 -11.89 0.92
CA GLY A 167 13.56 -10.64 1.34
C GLY A 167 12.75 -10.83 2.62
N ARG A 168 13.10 -10.09 3.67
CA ARG A 168 12.50 -10.23 5.01
C ARG A 168 10.96 -10.27 5.00
N VAL A 169 10.33 -9.37 4.24
CA VAL A 169 8.86 -9.29 4.13
C VAL A 169 8.33 -10.15 2.98
N GLN A 170 9.03 -10.19 1.84
CA GLN A 170 8.63 -10.93 0.65
C GLN A 170 8.52 -12.44 0.92
N SER A 171 9.48 -13.00 1.66
CA SER A 171 9.48 -14.42 2.02
C SER A 171 8.30 -14.79 2.92
N VAL A 172 7.87 -13.90 3.83
CA VAL A 172 6.67 -14.13 4.66
C VAL A 172 5.39 -14.06 3.82
N ALA A 173 5.29 -13.10 2.90
CA ALA A 173 4.15 -13.02 1.99
C ALA A 173 4.06 -14.25 1.08
N LEU A 174 5.18 -14.72 0.53
CA LEU A 174 5.24 -15.96 -0.25
C LEU A 174 4.82 -17.17 0.60
N ARG A 175 5.27 -17.25 1.85
CA ARG A 175 4.85 -18.31 2.78
C ARG A 175 3.33 -18.36 2.96
N LEU A 176 2.65 -17.22 3.12
CA LEU A 176 1.17 -17.22 3.25
C LEU A 176 0.48 -17.83 2.02
N VAL A 177 1.03 -17.60 0.82
CA VAL A 177 0.51 -18.21 -0.42
C VAL A 177 0.79 -19.70 -0.44
N CYS A 178 2.03 -20.13 -0.13
CA CYS A 178 2.39 -21.54 -0.07
C CYS A 178 1.57 -22.31 0.97
N ASP A 179 1.36 -21.74 2.16
CA ASP A 179 0.57 -22.35 3.23
C ASP A 179 -0.88 -22.56 2.77
N ARG A 180 -1.48 -21.57 2.08
CA ARG A 180 -2.81 -21.71 1.46
C ARG A 180 -2.84 -22.77 0.36
N GLU A 181 -1.82 -22.85 -0.48
CA GLU A 181 -1.76 -23.87 -1.54
C GLU A 181 -1.69 -25.28 -0.93
N LEU A 182 -0.88 -25.46 0.12
CA LEU A 182 -0.80 -26.71 0.86
C LEU A 182 -2.13 -27.09 1.53
N GLU A 183 -2.89 -26.11 2.05
CA GLU A 183 -4.25 -26.34 2.55
C GLU A 183 -5.17 -26.87 1.44
N ILE A 184 -5.07 -26.32 0.22
CA ILE A 184 -5.86 -26.73 -0.95
C ILE A 184 -5.45 -28.14 -1.41
N GLU A 185 -4.16 -28.43 -1.53
CA GLU A 185 -3.63 -29.73 -1.96
C GLU A 185 -4.01 -30.86 -0.98
N ARG A 186 -4.03 -30.56 0.33
CA ARG A 186 -4.39 -31.52 1.37
C ARG A 186 -5.89 -31.60 1.63
N PHE A 187 -6.70 -30.79 0.95
CA PHE A 187 -8.14 -30.76 1.16
C PHE A 187 -8.78 -32.05 0.62
N ILE A 188 -9.28 -32.88 1.53
CA ILE A 188 -10.07 -34.08 1.19
C ILE A 188 -11.52 -33.64 1.00
N ARG A 189 -12.03 -33.77 -0.23
CA ARG A 189 -13.41 -33.41 -0.57
C ARG A 189 -14.37 -34.42 0.06
N GLU A 190 -15.39 -33.91 0.74
CA GLU A 190 -16.51 -34.71 1.25
C GLU A 190 -17.76 -34.41 0.42
N GLU A 191 -18.42 -35.48 -0.05
CA GLU A 191 -19.71 -35.37 -0.71
C GLU A 191 -20.78 -34.98 0.32
N TYR A 192 -21.64 -34.03 -0.06
CA TYR A 192 -22.84 -33.70 0.69
C TYR A 192 -23.91 -33.16 -0.24
N TRP A 193 -25.16 -33.31 0.17
CA TRP A 193 -26.32 -32.89 -0.61
C TRP A 193 -27.15 -31.86 0.15
N GLN A 194 -27.80 -30.98 -0.61
CA GLN A 194 -28.79 -30.05 -0.11
C GLN A 194 -30.10 -30.29 -0.86
N ILE A 195 -31.21 -30.26 -0.11
CA ILE A 195 -32.54 -30.41 -0.70
C ILE A 195 -33.21 -29.05 -0.70
N ALA A 196 -33.55 -28.58 -1.90
CA ALA A 196 -34.30 -27.35 -2.11
C ALA A 196 -35.64 -27.68 -2.76
N ALA A 197 -36.68 -26.91 -2.42
CA ALA A 197 -38.02 -27.01 -2.98
C ALA A 197 -38.46 -25.63 -3.46
N ILE A 198 -39.06 -25.57 -4.66
CA ILE A 198 -39.77 -24.37 -5.12
C ILE A 198 -41.20 -24.49 -4.61
N LEU A 199 -41.60 -23.59 -3.72
CA LEU A 199 -42.92 -23.58 -3.09
C LEU A 199 -43.72 -22.38 -3.58
N ASN A 200 -45.03 -22.56 -3.69
CA ASN A 200 -45.96 -21.48 -4.03
C ASN A 200 -46.69 -20.98 -2.77
N THR A 201 -46.84 -19.67 -2.65
CA THR A 201 -47.71 -19.05 -1.65
C THR A 201 -49.17 -19.21 -2.07
N PRO A 202 -50.14 -18.97 -1.16
CA PRO A 202 -51.56 -18.90 -1.54
C PRO A 202 -51.89 -17.82 -2.58
N ARG A 203 -50.99 -16.85 -2.79
CA ARG A 203 -51.10 -15.81 -3.83
C ARG A 203 -50.45 -16.22 -5.15
N ASN A 204 -49.99 -17.47 -5.26
CA ASN A 204 -49.29 -18.02 -6.41
C ASN A 204 -47.91 -17.39 -6.68
N ASP A 205 -47.29 -16.79 -5.66
CA ASP A 205 -45.88 -16.36 -5.71
C ASP A 205 -44.96 -17.54 -5.41
N SER A 206 -43.87 -17.70 -6.17
CA SER A 206 -42.90 -18.79 -5.95
C SER A 206 -41.68 -18.33 -5.15
N PHE A 207 -41.15 -19.21 -4.31
CA PHE A 207 -39.87 -19.00 -3.61
C PHE A 207 -39.12 -20.32 -3.40
N GLU A 208 -37.78 -20.25 -3.30
CA GLU A 208 -36.95 -21.39 -2.92
C GLU A 208 -36.92 -21.55 -1.40
N ALA A 209 -37.27 -22.74 -0.92
CA ALA A 209 -37.08 -23.17 0.45
C ALA A 209 -36.01 -24.28 0.50
N ARG A 210 -35.20 -24.29 1.56
CA ARG A 210 -34.19 -25.35 1.79
C ARG A 210 -34.56 -26.17 3.00
N LEU A 211 -34.32 -27.48 2.92
CA LEU A 211 -34.51 -28.38 4.06
C LEU A 211 -33.51 -28.03 5.16
N THR A 212 -34.01 -27.73 6.36
CA THR A 212 -33.19 -27.34 7.51
C THR A 212 -33.20 -28.37 8.65
N ALA A 213 -34.16 -29.29 8.64
CA ALA A 213 -34.28 -30.36 9.61
C ALA A 213 -34.96 -31.58 8.99
N PHE A 214 -34.57 -32.78 9.43
CA PHE A 214 -35.15 -34.05 9.01
C PHE A 214 -35.23 -35.00 10.21
N ALA A 215 -36.35 -35.72 10.34
CA ALA A 215 -36.61 -36.65 11.46
C ALA A 215 -36.36 -36.05 12.87
N GLY A 216 -36.77 -34.80 13.09
CA GLY A 216 -36.59 -34.10 14.37
C GLY A 216 -35.17 -33.60 14.65
N LYS A 217 -34.20 -33.86 13.76
CA LYS A 217 -32.82 -33.37 13.86
C LYS A 217 -32.60 -32.19 12.91
N LYS A 218 -32.02 -31.10 13.43
CA LYS A 218 -31.53 -29.99 12.59
C LYS A 218 -30.34 -30.46 11.75
N LEU A 219 -30.42 -30.26 10.44
CA LEU A 219 -29.38 -30.66 9.51
C LEU A 219 -28.19 -29.70 9.57
N GLN A 220 -27.00 -30.27 9.64
CA GLN A 220 -25.71 -29.61 9.41
C GLN A 220 -25.28 -29.81 7.95
N LYS A 221 -24.23 -29.09 7.54
CA LYS A 221 -23.77 -29.06 6.14
C LYS A 221 -23.51 -30.45 5.54
N LEU A 222 -22.98 -31.40 6.32
CA LEU A 222 -22.57 -32.74 5.86
C LEU A 222 -23.56 -33.87 6.25
N ASP A 223 -24.75 -33.55 6.79
CA ASP A 223 -25.67 -34.57 7.32
C ASP A 223 -26.38 -35.40 6.23
N ILE A 224 -26.46 -34.90 4.98
CA ILE A 224 -26.95 -35.66 3.83
C ILE A 224 -25.72 -36.06 3.00
N ALA A 225 -25.18 -37.24 3.29
CA ALA A 225 -23.83 -37.61 2.87
C ALA A 225 -23.73 -38.11 1.42
N ASN A 226 -24.84 -38.54 0.82
CA ASN A 226 -24.84 -39.12 -0.52
C ASN A 226 -26.17 -38.95 -1.24
N LYS A 227 -26.14 -39.23 -2.55
CA LYS A 227 -27.30 -39.12 -3.44
C LYS A 227 -28.48 -39.98 -2.99
N ALA A 228 -28.24 -41.23 -2.56
CA ALA A 228 -29.32 -42.14 -2.20
C ALA A 228 -30.14 -41.59 -1.03
N GLN A 229 -29.45 -41.11 0.02
CA GLN A 229 -30.10 -40.44 1.15
C GLN A 229 -30.87 -39.18 0.72
N ALA A 230 -30.31 -38.39 -0.21
CA ALA A 230 -30.98 -37.21 -0.75
C ALA A 230 -32.24 -37.57 -1.53
N ASP A 231 -32.19 -38.60 -2.37
CA ASP A 231 -33.30 -39.10 -3.17
C ASP A 231 -34.41 -39.69 -2.29
N ASP A 232 -34.06 -40.41 -1.22
CA ASP A 232 -35.04 -40.93 -0.25
C ASP A 232 -35.80 -39.80 0.45
N ILE A 233 -35.08 -38.77 0.91
CA ILE A 233 -35.70 -37.59 1.54
C ILE A 233 -36.54 -36.82 0.51
N LYS A 234 -36.06 -36.69 -0.73
CA LYS A 234 -36.80 -36.06 -1.82
C LYS A 234 -38.11 -36.80 -2.07
N ALA A 235 -38.09 -38.13 -2.20
CA ALA A 235 -39.28 -38.94 -2.42
C ALA A 235 -40.29 -38.82 -1.27
N MET A 236 -39.83 -38.71 -0.01
CA MET A 236 -40.71 -38.45 1.14
C MET A 236 -41.38 -37.06 1.10
N LEU A 237 -40.70 -36.08 0.51
CA LEU A 237 -41.21 -34.71 0.37
C LEU A 237 -42.06 -34.54 -0.90
N GLU A 238 -41.88 -35.39 -1.91
CA GLU A 238 -42.69 -35.41 -3.13
C GLU A 238 -44.14 -35.79 -2.81
N GLY A 239 -45.07 -34.88 -3.11
CA GLY A 239 -46.49 -35.02 -2.77
C GLY A 239 -46.85 -34.59 -1.34
N ALA A 240 -45.87 -34.18 -0.52
CA ALA A 240 -46.16 -33.59 0.79
C ALA A 240 -46.81 -32.20 0.66
N SER A 241 -47.67 -31.87 1.62
CA SER A 241 -48.22 -30.51 1.77
C SER A 241 -47.38 -29.72 2.77
N PHE A 242 -46.95 -28.52 2.38
CA PHE A 242 -46.14 -27.64 3.21
C PHE A 242 -47.01 -26.56 3.87
N LYS A 243 -46.66 -26.18 5.10
CA LYS A 243 -47.26 -25.03 5.80
C LYS A 243 -46.18 -24.16 6.42
N ALA A 244 -46.41 -22.85 6.43
CA ALA A 244 -45.54 -21.93 7.15
C ALA A 244 -45.74 -22.12 8.67
N LEU A 245 -44.68 -22.48 9.39
CA LEU A 245 -44.72 -22.61 10.85
C LEU A 245 -44.47 -21.28 11.56
N SER A 246 -43.63 -20.42 10.98
CA SER A 246 -43.27 -19.12 11.53
C SER A 246 -42.89 -18.16 10.41
N VAL A 247 -43.30 -16.90 10.53
CA VAL A 247 -42.88 -15.80 9.64
C VAL A 247 -42.37 -14.67 10.52
N GLU A 248 -41.14 -14.24 10.26
CA GLU A 248 -40.52 -13.14 10.98
C GLU A 248 -40.05 -12.07 9.99
N ALA A 249 -40.40 -10.82 10.27
CA ALA A 249 -39.94 -9.65 9.53
C ALA A 249 -39.20 -8.72 10.50
N LYS A 250 -37.92 -8.51 10.26
CA LYS A 250 -37.06 -7.64 11.07
C LYS A 250 -36.43 -6.56 10.18
N PRO A 251 -36.57 -5.27 10.50
CA PRO A 251 -35.83 -4.23 9.80
C PRO A 251 -34.33 -4.42 10.06
N THR A 252 -33.52 -4.33 9.01
CA THR A 252 -32.06 -4.35 9.13
C THR A 252 -31.49 -3.02 8.66
N LYS A 253 -30.46 -2.53 9.36
CA LYS A 253 -29.76 -1.29 9.00
C LYS A 253 -28.33 -1.63 8.57
N ARG A 254 -27.91 -1.11 7.43
CA ARG A 254 -26.52 -1.19 6.96
C ARG A 254 -25.91 0.21 6.96
N ASN A 255 -24.86 0.39 7.75
CA ASN A 255 -24.12 1.65 7.79
C ASN A 255 -23.13 1.72 6.61
N PRO A 256 -22.81 2.93 6.11
CA PRO A 256 -21.76 3.10 5.11
C PRO A 256 -20.39 2.68 5.66
N GLY A 257 -19.50 2.27 4.75
CA GLY A 257 -18.11 1.97 5.12
C GLY A 257 -17.34 3.24 5.50
N PRO A 258 -16.24 3.10 6.25
CA PRO A 258 -15.35 4.22 6.54
C PRO A 258 -14.67 4.74 5.26
N PRO A 259 -14.11 5.97 5.28
CA PRO A 259 -13.25 6.46 4.21
C PRO A 259 -12.09 5.51 3.91
N PHE A 260 -11.61 5.53 2.67
CA PHE A 260 -10.53 4.64 2.26
C PHE A 260 -9.21 4.96 2.96
N THR A 261 -8.57 3.88 3.42
CA THR A 261 -7.14 3.80 3.71
C THR A 261 -6.44 3.11 2.54
N THR A 262 -5.10 3.09 2.52
CA THR A 262 -4.34 2.42 1.46
C THR A 262 -4.76 0.96 1.24
N SER A 263 -4.97 0.20 2.33
CA SER A 263 -5.35 -1.22 2.23
C SER A 263 -6.76 -1.43 1.71
N THR A 264 -7.73 -0.63 2.19
CA THR A 264 -9.13 -0.75 1.79
C THR A 264 -9.36 -0.21 0.38
N LEU A 265 -8.61 0.81 -0.05
CA LEU A 265 -8.59 1.30 -1.43
C LEU A 265 -8.11 0.21 -2.39
N GLN A 266 -6.99 -0.46 -2.08
CA GLN A 266 -6.46 -1.53 -2.93
C GLN A 266 -7.44 -2.71 -3.04
N GLN A 267 -8.07 -3.11 -1.93
CA GLN A 267 -9.08 -4.18 -1.93
C GLN A 267 -10.32 -3.80 -2.74
N ALA A 268 -10.82 -2.58 -2.58
CA ALA A 268 -11.99 -2.09 -3.31
C ALA A 268 -11.70 -1.93 -4.82
N ALA A 269 -10.53 -1.41 -5.19
CA ALA A 269 -10.12 -1.27 -6.58
C ALA A 269 -9.89 -2.64 -7.26
N SER A 270 -9.35 -3.61 -6.52
CA SER A 270 -9.21 -4.98 -7.02
C SER A 270 -10.57 -5.64 -7.24
N SER A 271 -11.47 -5.57 -6.26
CA SER A 271 -12.79 -6.23 -6.34
C SER A 271 -13.76 -5.54 -7.30
N GLY A 272 -13.74 -4.20 -7.35
CA GLY A 272 -14.68 -3.40 -8.13
C GLY A 272 -14.20 -3.04 -9.54
N LEU A 273 -12.88 -2.87 -9.74
CA LEU A 273 -12.31 -2.40 -11.01
C LEU A 273 -11.32 -3.40 -11.64
N GLY A 274 -11.03 -4.53 -10.97
CA GLY A 274 -10.04 -5.50 -11.45
C GLY A 274 -8.61 -4.96 -11.46
N PHE A 275 -8.31 -3.92 -10.69
CA PHE A 275 -6.97 -3.32 -10.66
C PHE A 275 -6.03 -4.13 -9.77
N SER A 276 -4.78 -4.29 -10.21
CA SER A 276 -3.71 -4.75 -9.32
C SER A 276 -3.37 -3.68 -8.28
N ALA A 277 -2.74 -4.08 -7.17
CA ALA A 277 -2.26 -3.15 -6.15
C ALA A 277 -1.33 -2.08 -6.76
N THR A 278 -0.40 -2.50 -7.64
CA THR A 278 0.52 -1.59 -8.34
C THR A 278 -0.23 -0.56 -9.19
N ARG A 279 -1.20 -0.99 -10.01
CA ARG A 279 -1.98 -0.08 -10.85
C ARG A 279 -2.78 0.90 -10.00
N THR A 280 -3.38 0.41 -8.90
CA THR A 280 -4.14 1.25 -7.97
C THR A 280 -3.27 2.35 -7.37
N MET A 281 -2.08 2.00 -6.87
CA MET A 281 -1.17 2.99 -6.28
C MET A 281 -0.60 3.97 -7.30
N GLN A 282 -0.32 3.54 -8.54
CA GLN A 282 0.11 4.43 -9.62
C GLN A 282 -0.96 5.48 -9.96
N VAL A 283 -2.24 5.08 -10.01
CA VAL A 283 -3.35 6.01 -10.25
C VAL A 283 -3.51 6.94 -9.04
N ALA A 284 -3.51 6.41 -7.82
CA ALA A 284 -3.63 7.21 -6.60
C ALA A 284 -2.50 8.25 -6.48
N GLN A 285 -1.26 7.88 -6.82
CA GLN A 285 -0.13 8.81 -6.84
C GLN A 285 -0.33 9.93 -7.87
N ARG A 286 -0.79 9.61 -9.09
CA ARG A 286 -1.06 10.65 -10.11
C ARG A 286 -2.19 11.59 -9.69
N LEU A 287 -3.22 11.07 -9.03
CA LEU A 287 -4.31 11.88 -8.48
C LEU A 287 -3.80 12.78 -7.35
N TYR A 288 -2.92 12.29 -6.49
CA TYR A 288 -2.36 13.08 -5.39
C TYR A 288 -1.38 14.17 -5.88
N GLU A 289 -0.54 13.88 -6.86
CA GLU A 289 0.47 14.82 -7.39
C GLU A 289 -0.10 15.91 -8.29
N GLY A 290 -1.35 15.73 -8.70
CA GLY A 290 -2.06 16.59 -9.63
C GLY A 290 -2.00 16.07 -11.06
N MET A 291 -3.17 15.82 -11.63
CA MET A 291 -3.35 15.55 -13.04
C MET A 291 -4.41 16.46 -13.64
N ASP A 292 -4.21 16.85 -14.90
CA ASP A 292 -5.19 17.65 -15.63
C ASP A 292 -6.34 16.75 -16.06
N ILE A 293 -7.50 16.91 -15.41
CA ILE A 293 -8.72 16.17 -15.73
C ILE A 293 -9.73 17.20 -16.24
N GLY A 294 -9.87 17.28 -17.57
CA GLY A 294 -10.89 18.13 -18.19
C GLY A 294 -10.70 19.64 -17.97
N GLY A 295 -9.48 20.12 -17.76
CA GLY A 295 -9.18 21.55 -17.54
C GLY A 295 -9.17 21.97 -16.08
N GLU A 296 -9.54 21.08 -15.16
CA GLU A 296 -9.36 21.26 -13.73
C GLU A 296 -8.15 20.44 -13.26
N THR A 297 -7.23 21.07 -12.53
CA THR A 297 -6.17 20.34 -11.83
C THR A 297 -6.79 19.74 -10.58
N ALA A 298 -7.09 18.44 -10.62
CA ALA A 298 -7.49 17.67 -9.44
C ALA A 298 -6.30 17.51 -8.48
#